data_AF-A0A2P4X075-F1
#
_entry.id   AF-A0A2P4X075-F1
#
_cell.length_a   1.000
_cell.length_b   1.000
_cell.length_c   1.000
_cell.angle_alpha   90.00
_cell.angle_beta   90.00
_cell.angle_gamma   90.00
#
_symmetry.space_group_name_H-M   'P 1'
#
loop_
_entity.id
_entity.type
_entity.pdbx_description
1 polymer ?
#
loop_
_entity_poly.entity_id
_entity_poly.type
_entity_poly.pdbx_seq_one_letter_code
_entity_poly.pdbx_strand_id
1 'polypeptide(L)'
;MVHDSHGRDERAESMRLAILQFKRCNPSWPAVTCIVVDKDFTEIGVIRSEFPDAMVLLCQFHVIRYIQDRIGKSSYGLDSIQRERLKPIASLIVRATSEEEYKRCFDYVTQELETKDGEVPVLVPYFLDNWHACREMWRSFLRDNVAHLGNSTNNRLESSWQKIKTIVDRDVDLDEAVTSLIWWARYKEKQFTTDLCRVGRVVDTVRHTNPVLARLAQIVSKHAYNIIEEEFKVAVSPQTYDTVERGLNEKFALHSENTTCVIDGATWKSFCMLGRTRKLPCRHVM
;
A
#
# COMPACT_ATOMS: atom_id res chain seq x y z
N MET A 1 20.31 -14.38 23.54
CA MET A 1 19.44 -13.21 23.35
C MET A 1 19.39 -12.44 24.67
N VAL A 2 20.21 -11.40 24.80
CA VAL A 2 20.06 -10.43 25.91
C VAL A 2 19.30 -9.27 25.29
N HIS A 3 18.03 -9.13 25.67
CA HIS A 3 17.16 -8.06 25.18
C HIS A 3 17.54 -6.77 25.87
N ASP A 4 18.06 -5.82 25.10
CA ASP A 4 18.08 -4.42 25.45
C ASP A 4 16.62 -3.93 25.54
N SER A 5 16.12 -3.81 26.77
CA SER A 5 14.71 -3.54 27.10
C SER A 5 14.43 -2.06 27.36
N HIS A 6 15.44 -1.27 27.73
CA HIS A 6 15.26 0.13 28.14
C HIS A 6 14.98 1.06 26.95
N GLY A 7 15.69 0.90 25.81
CA GLY A 7 15.45 1.75 24.62
C GLY A 7 14.17 1.42 23.83
N ARG A 8 13.53 0.28 24.08
CA ARG A 8 12.29 -0.12 23.40
C ARG A 8 11.05 0.53 24.01
N ASP A 9 11.05 0.72 25.32
CA ASP A 9 9.90 1.27 26.06
C ASP A 9 9.77 2.79 25.82
N GLU A 10 10.89 3.52 25.87
CA GLU A 10 10.92 4.97 25.58
C GLU A 10 10.42 5.30 24.16
N ARG A 11 10.75 4.44 23.18
CA ARG A 11 10.30 4.62 21.79
C ARG A 11 8.80 4.36 21.64
N ALA A 12 8.28 3.35 22.33
CA ALA A 12 6.85 3.04 22.32
C ALA A 12 6.03 4.19 22.93
N GLU A 13 6.49 4.73 24.07
CA GLU A 13 5.79 5.82 24.75
C GLU A 13 5.86 7.13 23.96
N SER A 14 7.03 7.46 23.41
CA SER A 14 7.18 8.63 22.53
C SER A 14 6.22 8.56 21.32
N MET A 15 6.07 7.37 20.73
CA MET A 15 5.14 7.14 19.64
C MET A 15 3.68 7.29 20.08
N ARG A 16 3.33 6.75 21.26
CA ARG A 16 1.98 6.89 21.81
C ARG A 16 1.63 8.36 22.03
N LEU A 17 2.52 9.15 22.60
CA LEU A 17 2.33 10.60 22.78
C LEU A 17 2.09 11.32 21.44
N ALA A 18 2.86 10.97 20.40
CA ALA A 18 2.66 11.53 19.07
C ALA A 18 1.29 11.16 18.48
N ILE A 19 0.84 9.91 18.66
CA ILE A 19 -0.48 9.45 18.21
C ILE A 19 -1.61 10.14 18.97
N LEU A 20 -1.49 10.28 20.30
CA LEU A 20 -2.48 10.99 21.10
C LEU A 20 -2.61 12.45 20.66
N GLN A 21 -1.49 13.11 20.38
CA GLN A 21 -1.51 14.47 19.84
C GLN A 21 -2.16 14.51 18.45
N PHE A 22 -1.87 13.54 17.57
CA PHE A 22 -2.54 13.42 16.27
C PHE A 22 -4.05 13.29 16.44
N LYS A 23 -4.53 12.40 17.31
CA LYS A 23 -5.97 12.19 17.58
C LYS A 23 -6.64 13.46 18.12
N ARG A 24 -5.98 14.18 19.03
CA ARG A 24 -6.48 15.46 19.56
C ARG A 24 -6.64 16.53 18.47
N CYS A 25 -5.70 16.60 17.54
CA CYS A 25 -5.75 17.55 16.42
C CYS A 25 -6.68 17.10 15.28
N ASN A 26 -7.07 15.82 15.22
CA ASN A 26 -7.84 15.24 14.12
C ASN A 26 -9.03 14.43 14.64
N PRO A 27 -10.15 15.07 15.03
CA PRO A 27 -11.31 14.37 15.60
C PRO A 27 -11.90 13.27 14.71
N SER A 28 -11.70 13.36 13.39
CA SER A 28 -12.12 12.34 12.41
C SER A 28 -11.20 11.11 12.37
N TRP A 29 -10.23 10.98 13.28
CA TRP A 29 -9.35 9.81 13.36
C TRP A 29 -10.07 8.45 13.43
N PRO A 30 -11.30 8.31 13.98
CA PRO A 30 -12.02 7.02 13.92
C PRO A 30 -12.35 6.57 12.50
N ALA A 31 -12.31 7.48 11.52
CA ALA A 31 -12.50 7.13 10.11
C ALA A 31 -11.22 6.58 9.43
N VAL A 32 -10.10 6.50 10.16
CA VAL A 32 -8.86 5.90 9.63
C VAL A 32 -9.06 4.39 9.47
N THR A 33 -9.11 3.93 8.23
CA THR A 33 -9.30 2.49 7.94
C THR A 33 -7.99 1.74 7.73
N CYS A 34 -6.89 2.43 7.46
CA CYS A 34 -5.61 1.83 7.10
C CYS A 34 -4.44 2.71 7.54
N ILE A 35 -3.37 2.07 8.03
CA ILE A 35 -2.10 2.72 8.35
C ILE A 35 -0.97 1.92 7.70
N VAL A 36 -0.11 2.59 6.93
CA VAL A 36 1.05 1.96 6.28
C VAL A 36 2.30 2.27 7.08
N VAL A 37 3.00 1.24 7.51
CA VAL A 37 4.19 1.34 8.38
C VAL A 37 5.37 0.55 7.82
N ASP A 38 6.53 0.79 8.39
CA ASP A 38 7.66 -0.10 8.21
C ASP A 38 7.55 -1.30 9.16
N LYS A 39 8.39 -2.31 8.93
CA LYS A 39 8.34 -3.53 9.73
C LYS A 39 9.08 -3.34 11.05
N ASP A 40 8.43 -2.66 11.99
CA ASP A 40 8.86 -2.53 13.38
C ASP A 40 7.75 -3.05 14.31
N PHE A 41 8.03 -4.14 15.02
CA PHE A 41 7.04 -4.77 15.90
C PHE A 41 6.58 -3.86 17.05
N THR A 42 7.45 -2.94 17.50
CA THR A 42 7.11 -1.97 18.54
C THR A 42 6.09 -0.97 18.00
N GLU A 43 6.36 -0.41 16.83
CA GLU A 43 5.46 0.55 16.17
C GLU A 43 4.13 -0.08 15.80
N ILE A 44 4.16 -1.30 15.26
CA ILE A 44 2.96 -2.08 14.93
C ILE A 44 2.12 -2.35 16.19
N GLY A 45 2.76 -2.70 17.31
CA GLY A 45 2.07 -2.95 18.58
C GLY A 45 1.36 -1.70 19.10
N VAL A 46 2.04 -0.55 19.13
CA VAL A 46 1.46 0.72 19.55
C VAL A 46 0.32 1.12 18.62
N ILE A 47 0.50 1.06 17.30
CA ILE A 47 -0.55 1.44 16.34
C ILE A 47 -1.78 0.55 16.46
N ARG A 48 -1.62 -0.77 16.61
CA ARG A 48 -2.76 -1.69 16.80
C ARG A 48 -3.53 -1.38 18.08
N SER A 49 -2.83 -0.99 19.15
CA SER A 49 -3.46 -0.57 20.40
C SER A 49 -4.23 0.74 20.25
N GLU A 50 -3.68 1.70 19.50
CA GLU A 50 -4.27 3.03 19.36
C GLU A 50 -5.33 3.11 18.24
N PHE A 51 -5.25 2.27 17.22
CA PHE A 51 -6.18 2.23 16.08
C PHE A 51 -6.69 0.80 15.86
N PRO A 52 -7.50 0.25 16.76
CA PRO A 52 -7.91 -1.16 16.72
C PRO A 52 -8.73 -1.51 15.46
N ASP A 53 -9.48 -0.54 14.92
CA ASP A 53 -10.31 -0.72 13.72
C ASP A 53 -9.55 -0.48 12.41
N ALA A 54 -8.31 0.03 12.48
CA ALA A 54 -7.51 0.30 11.29
C ALA A 54 -6.66 -0.90 10.92
N MET A 55 -6.65 -1.24 9.63
CA MET A 55 -5.74 -2.25 9.11
C MET A 55 -4.30 -1.72 9.06
N VAL A 56 -3.37 -2.44 9.69
CA VAL A 56 -1.94 -2.13 9.61
C VAL A 56 -1.33 -2.87 8.42
N LEU A 57 -0.81 -2.11 7.46
CA LEU A 57 -0.13 -2.62 6.27
C LEU A 57 1.36 -2.29 6.33
N LEU A 58 2.21 -3.15 5.78
CA LEU A 58 3.62 -2.84 5.60
C LEU A 58 3.84 -2.09 4.28
N CYS A 59 4.80 -1.19 4.29
CA CYS A 59 5.34 -0.54 3.11
C CYS A 59 5.97 -1.60 2.18
N GLN A 60 5.43 -1.76 0.97
CA GLN A 60 5.93 -2.75 0.00
C GLN A 60 7.36 -2.45 -0.44
N PHE A 61 7.75 -1.17 -0.51
CA PHE A 61 9.12 -0.79 -0.83
C PHE A 61 10.11 -1.34 0.21
N HIS A 62 9.81 -1.14 1.50
CA HIS A 62 10.65 -1.67 2.57
C HIS A 62 10.62 -3.19 2.64
N VAL A 63 9.47 -3.83 2.45
CA VAL A 63 9.39 -5.30 2.39
C VAL A 63 10.34 -5.84 1.31
N ILE A 64 10.30 -5.28 0.09
CA ILE A 64 11.18 -5.68 -1.01
C ILE A 64 12.65 -5.49 -0.61
N ARG A 65 13.01 -4.31 -0.09
CA ARG A 65 14.38 -4.01 0.35
C ARG A 65 14.86 -4.97 1.43
N TYR A 66 14.05 -5.22 2.45
CA TYR A 66 14.39 -6.15 3.53
C TYR A 66 14.62 -7.58 3.02
N ILE A 67 13.78 -8.07 2.10
CA ILE A 67 13.97 -9.40 1.50
C ILE A 67 15.26 -9.42 0.67
N GLN A 68 15.50 -8.41 -0.16
CA GLN A 68 16.72 -8.29 -0.97
C GLN A 68 17.99 -8.21 -0.12
N ASP A 69 17.96 -7.47 0.99
CA ASP A 69 19.08 -7.35 1.93
C ASP A 69 19.36 -8.68 2.62
N ARG A 70 18.31 -9.44 2.94
CA ARG A 70 18.44 -10.79 3.51
C ARG A 70 19.05 -11.77 2.52
N ILE A 71 18.61 -11.76 1.26
CA ILE A 71 19.24 -12.51 0.18
C ILE A 71 20.72 -12.11 0.01
N GLY A 72 21.05 -10.82 0.17
CA GLY A 72 22.41 -10.31 0.05
C GLY A 72 23.36 -10.68 1.19
N LYS A 73 22.86 -11.15 2.34
CA LYS A 73 23.69 -11.44 3.53
C LYS A 73 24.39 -12.78 3.42
N SER A 74 25.70 -12.78 3.67
CA SER A 74 26.54 -14.00 3.69
C SER A 74 26.09 -15.04 4.72
N SER A 75 25.45 -14.62 5.82
CA SER A 75 24.94 -15.49 6.87
C SER A 75 23.87 -16.49 6.41
N TYR A 76 23.27 -16.28 5.23
CA TYR A 76 22.28 -17.20 4.67
C TYR A 76 22.87 -18.20 3.66
N GLY A 77 24.20 -18.22 3.49
CA GLY A 77 24.89 -19.27 2.74
C GLY A 77 24.68 -19.24 1.22
N LEU A 78 24.09 -18.18 0.67
CA LEU A 78 23.79 -18.10 -0.76
C LEU A 78 25.04 -17.75 -1.58
N ASP A 79 25.25 -18.46 -2.69
CA ASP A 79 26.26 -18.12 -3.68
C ASP A 79 25.87 -16.89 -4.52
N SER A 80 26.78 -16.42 -5.38
CA SER A 80 26.55 -15.23 -6.20
C SER A 80 25.40 -15.40 -7.21
N ILE A 81 25.26 -16.59 -7.80
CA ILE A 81 24.26 -16.89 -8.83
C ILE A 81 22.87 -16.95 -8.19
N GLN A 82 22.73 -17.65 -7.06
CA GLN A 82 21.50 -17.68 -6.28
C GLN A 82 21.05 -16.28 -5.88
N ARG A 83 21.98 -15.43 -5.42
CA ARG A 83 21.65 -14.03 -5.06
C ARG A 83 21.16 -13.23 -6.26
N GLU A 84 21.80 -13.38 -7.42
CA GLU A 84 21.41 -12.70 -8.65
C GLU A 84 20.01 -13.11 -9.10
N ARG A 85 19.69 -14.41 -9.04
CA ARG A 85 18.38 -14.96 -9.42
C ARG A 85 17.27 -14.62 -8.43
N LEU A 86 17.54 -14.64 -7.13
CA LEU A 86 16.52 -14.47 -6.09
C LEU A 86 16.17 -12.99 -5.82
N LYS A 87 17.10 -12.05 -6.00
CA LYS A 87 16.85 -10.61 -5.74
C LYS A 87 15.67 -10.03 -6.54
N PRO A 88 15.49 -10.33 -7.84
CA PRO A 88 14.30 -9.92 -8.59
C PRO A 88 13.00 -10.54 -8.07
N ILE A 89 13.05 -11.78 -7.57
CA ILE A 89 11.87 -12.51 -7.07
C ILE A 89 11.26 -11.81 -5.85
N ALA A 90 12.07 -11.13 -5.03
CA ALA A 90 11.58 -10.31 -3.92
C ALA A 90 10.53 -9.27 -4.37
N SER A 91 10.71 -8.67 -5.54
CA SER A 91 9.72 -7.75 -6.11
C SER A 91 8.47 -8.50 -6.59
N LEU A 92 8.65 -9.61 -7.30
CA LEU A 92 7.56 -10.39 -7.87
C LEU A 92 6.66 -10.97 -6.78
N ILE A 93 7.23 -11.54 -5.72
CA ILE A 93 6.45 -12.15 -4.64
C ILE A 93 5.64 -11.12 -3.84
N VAL A 94 6.15 -9.89 -3.67
CA VAL A 94 5.44 -8.79 -3.01
C VAL A 94 4.33 -8.22 -3.89
N ARG A 95 4.60 -8.13 -5.19
CA ARG A 95 3.69 -7.52 -6.18
C ARG A 95 2.72 -8.51 -6.83
N ALA A 96 2.83 -9.80 -6.51
CA ALA A 96 1.92 -10.84 -6.98
C ALA A 96 0.46 -10.39 -6.87
N THR A 97 -0.30 -10.65 -7.93
CA THR A 97 -1.70 -10.24 -8.06
C THR A 97 -2.69 -11.38 -7.79
N SER A 98 -2.18 -12.61 -7.62
CA SER A 98 -2.96 -13.78 -7.21
C SER A 98 -2.16 -14.72 -6.29
N GLU A 99 -2.85 -15.66 -5.64
CA GLU A 99 -2.19 -16.69 -4.82
C GLU A 99 -1.36 -17.64 -5.69
N GLU A 100 -1.78 -17.90 -6.94
CA GLU A 100 -1.04 -18.73 -7.90
C GLU A 100 0.26 -18.06 -8.32
N GLU A 101 0.26 -16.75 -8.61
CA GLU A 101 1.49 -16.00 -8.88
C GLU A 101 2.44 -16.01 -7.68
N TYR A 102 1.89 -15.81 -6.49
CA TYR A 102 2.64 -15.88 -5.25
C TYR A 102 3.28 -17.27 -5.06
N LYS A 103 2.49 -18.33 -5.25
CA LYS A 103 2.95 -19.72 -5.15
C LYS A 103 4.04 -20.02 -6.16
N ARG A 104 3.88 -19.61 -7.43
CA ARG A 104 4.94 -19.77 -8.45
C ARG A 104 6.25 -19.10 -8.05
N CYS A 105 6.19 -17.88 -7.50
CA CYS A 105 7.38 -17.20 -7.01
C CYS A 105 8.01 -17.95 -5.82
N PHE A 106 7.20 -18.42 -4.88
CA PHE A 106 7.66 -19.14 -3.71
C PHE A 106 8.26 -20.52 -4.04
N ASP A 107 7.63 -21.25 -4.97
CA ASP A 107 8.13 -22.53 -5.50
C ASP A 107 9.49 -22.32 -6.18
N TYR A 108 9.64 -21.27 -6.99
CA TYR A 108 10.91 -20.92 -7.61
C TYR A 108 12.00 -20.61 -6.57
N VAL A 109 11.67 -19.83 -5.53
CA VAL A 109 12.61 -19.57 -4.42
C VAL A 109 13.04 -20.88 -3.75
N THR A 110 12.09 -21.78 -3.53
CA THR A 110 12.38 -23.07 -2.87
C THR A 110 13.29 -23.93 -3.76
N GLN A 111 12.99 -24.05 -5.05
CA GLN A 111 13.79 -24.81 -6.02
C GLN A 111 15.23 -24.28 -6.19
N GLU A 112 15.42 -22.96 -6.26
CA GLU A 112 16.77 -22.37 -6.34
C GLU A 112 17.59 -22.55 -5.04
N LEU A 113 16.89 -22.81 -3.93
CA LEU A 113 17.47 -23.04 -2.61
C LEU A 113 17.57 -24.53 -2.27
N GLU A 114 17.00 -25.43 -3.06
CA GLU A 114 17.15 -26.87 -2.87
C GLU A 114 18.61 -27.28 -3.10
N THR A 115 19.23 -27.83 -2.07
CA THR A 115 20.57 -28.41 -2.16
C THR A 115 20.48 -29.90 -2.50
N LYS A 116 21.53 -30.45 -3.13
CA LYS A 116 21.59 -31.89 -3.46
C LYS A 116 21.53 -32.80 -2.23
N ASP A 117 21.81 -32.25 -1.04
CA ASP A 117 21.88 -32.98 0.23
C ASP A 117 20.59 -32.85 1.07
N GLY A 118 19.57 -32.15 0.57
CA GLY A 118 18.28 -32.00 1.25
C GLY A 118 18.29 -31.03 2.44
N GLU A 119 19.38 -30.30 2.67
CA GLU A 119 19.41 -29.23 3.66
C GLU A 119 18.59 -28.04 3.17
N VAL A 120 17.59 -27.63 3.97
CA VAL A 120 16.78 -26.44 3.73
C VAL A 120 17.61 -25.21 4.12
N PRO A 121 17.89 -24.27 3.19
CA PRO A 121 18.65 -23.08 3.55
C PRO A 121 17.90 -22.25 4.59
N VAL A 122 18.66 -21.68 5.53
CA VAL A 122 18.17 -20.85 6.66
C VAL A 122 17.22 -19.72 6.22
N LEU A 123 17.32 -19.29 4.96
CA LEU A 123 16.45 -18.26 4.39
C LEU A 123 14.98 -18.69 4.30
N VAL A 124 14.66 -19.96 4.02
CA VAL A 124 13.28 -20.43 3.85
C VAL A 124 12.50 -20.42 5.17
N PRO A 125 12.98 -21.05 6.27
CA PRO A 125 12.31 -20.97 7.56
C PRO A 125 12.18 -19.51 8.04
N TYR A 126 13.24 -18.72 7.88
CA TYR A 126 13.19 -17.28 8.18
C TYR A 126 12.09 -16.57 7.40
N PHE A 127 11.96 -16.84 6.10
CA PHE A 127 10.94 -16.21 5.26
C PHE A 127 9.53 -16.60 5.71
N LEU A 128 9.32 -17.88 6.01
CA LEU A 128 8.03 -18.38 6.48
C LEU A 128 7.61 -17.71 7.78
N ASP A 129 8.49 -17.73 8.78
CA ASP A 129 8.21 -17.21 10.13
C ASP A 129 8.03 -15.70 10.14
N ASN A 130 8.85 -14.97 9.37
CA ASN A 130 8.88 -13.52 9.45
C ASN A 130 7.98 -12.85 8.42
N TRP A 131 7.84 -13.40 7.21
CA TRP A 131 7.15 -12.72 6.11
C TRP A 131 5.86 -13.42 5.70
N HIS A 132 5.91 -14.75 5.50
CA HIS A 132 4.72 -15.50 5.10
C HIS A 132 3.62 -15.48 6.17
N ALA A 133 4.00 -15.58 7.45
CA ALA A 133 3.06 -15.53 8.57
C ALA A 133 2.22 -14.24 8.62
N CYS A 134 2.76 -13.10 8.15
CA CYS A 134 2.09 -11.81 8.14
C CYS A 134 1.80 -11.27 6.72
N ARG A 135 1.68 -12.16 5.73
CA ARG A 135 1.56 -11.82 4.31
C ARG A 135 0.36 -10.96 3.91
N GLU A 136 -0.72 -11.04 4.68
CA GLU A 136 -1.89 -10.14 4.61
C GLU A 136 -1.49 -8.66 4.69
N MET A 137 -0.43 -8.34 5.45
CA MET A 137 -0.01 -6.95 5.65
C MET A 137 0.75 -6.36 4.44
N TRP A 138 1.29 -7.17 3.53
CA TRP A 138 2.22 -6.69 2.49
C TRP A 138 1.96 -7.19 1.06
N ARG A 139 1.32 -8.35 0.87
CA ARG A 139 1.00 -8.87 -0.47
C ARG A 139 -0.07 -8.04 -1.14
N SER A 140 0.13 -7.65 -2.40
CA SER A 140 -0.83 -6.79 -3.11
C SER A 140 -2.25 -7.35 -3.14
N PHE A 141 -2.43 -8.63 -3.47
CA PHE A 141 -3.75 -9.24 -3.64
C PHE A 141 -4.51 -9.50 -2.33
N LEU A 142 -3.83 -9.51 -1.18
CA LEU A 142 -4.49 -9.66 0.13
C LEU A 142 -4.88 -8.33 0.77
N ARG A 143 -4.49 -7.20 0.17
CA ARG A 143 -4.75 -5.85 0.69
C ARG A 143 -6.02 -5.23 0.11
N ASP A 144 -6.84 -6.04 -0.55
CA ASP A 144 -7.96 -5.61 -1.36
C ASP A 144 -9.21 -5.22 -0.55
N ASN A 145 -9.22 -5.55 0.73
CA ASN A 145 -10.33 -5.32 1.66
C ASN A 145 -10.30 -3.94 2.31
N VAL A 146 -9.27 -3.11 2.05
CA VAL A 146 -9.11 -1.80 2.68
C VAL A 146 -8.77 -0.69 1.68
N ALA A 147 -9.30 0.51 1.94
CA ALA A 147 -9.14 1.69 1.11
C ALA A 147 -7.75 2.35 1.28
N HIS A 148 -6.72 1.76 0.70
CA HIS A 148 -5.36 2.33 0.75
C HIS A 148 -5.06 3.33 -0.38
N LEU A 149 -6.00 3.60 -1.29
CA LEU A 149 -5.93 4.61 -2.36
C LEU A 149 -4.70 4.49 -3.28
N GLY A 150 -4.21 3.26 -3.47
CA GLY A 150 -2.96 3.00 -4.21
C GLY A 150 -1.67 3.38 -3.47
N ASN A 151 -1.77 3.83 -2.21
CA ASN A 151 -0.62 4.15 -1.37
C ASN A 151 -0.06 2.88 -0.70
N SER A 152 0.81 2.17 -1.42
CA SER A 152 1.47 0.96 -0.91
C SER A 152 2.90 1.19 -0.40
N THR A 153 3.40 2.42 -0.50
CA THR A 153 4.77 2.81 -0.13
C THR A 153 4.78 4.09 0.71
N ASN A 154 5.64 4.19 1.71
CA ASN A 154 5.84 5.42 2.48
C ASN A 154 6.88 6.38 1.87
N ASN A 155 7.45 6.08 0.70
CA ASN A 155 8.52 6.88 0.05
C ASN A 155 8.19 8.39 -0.06
N ARG A 156 6.91 8.75 -0.24
CA ARG A 156 6.47 10.15 -0.27
C ARG A 156 6.71 10.85 1.07
N LEU A 157 6.46 10.14 2.18
CA LEU A 157 6.74 10.61 3.53
C LEU A 157 8.24 10.63 3.76
N GLU A 158 8.97 9.58 3.39
CA GLU A 158 10.43 9.52 3.55
C GLU A 158 11.15 10.67 2.84
N SER A 159 10.78 10.96 1.59
CA SER A 159 11.34 12.10 0.85
C SER A 159 11.07 13.43 1.54
N SER A 160 9.90 13.57 2.18
CA SER A 160 9.58 14.76 2.97
C SER A 160 10.38 14.79 4.27
N TRP A 161 10.58 13.65 4.92
CA TRP A 161 11.40 13.52 6.13
C TRP A 161 12.87 13.81 5.88
N GLN A 162 13.42 13.40 4.74
CA GLN A 162 14.80 13.73 4.38
C GLN A 162 15.00 15.25 4.28
N LYS A 163 14.01 15.98 3.74
CA LYS A 163 14.05 17.46 3.71
C LYS A 163 13.92 18.10 5.08
N ILE A 164 13.15 17.48 5.99
CA ILE A 164 13.09 17.96 7.39
C ILE A 164 14.43 17.75 8.08
N LYS A 165 15.08 16.60 7.87
CA LYS A 165 16.40 16.31 8.45
C LYS A 165 17.50 17.25 7.96
N THR A 166 17.35 17.88 6.78
CA THR A 166 18.31 18.90 6.33
C THR A 166 18.10 20.28 6.96
N ILE A 167 16.95 20.53 7.60
CA ILE A 167 16.63 21.81 8.27
C ILE A 167 16.55 21.68 9.80
N VAL A 168 16.55 20.45 10.32
CA VAL A 168 16.62 20.14 11.74
C VAL A 168 17.76 19.14 11.94
N ASP A 169 18.88 19.64 12.45
CA ASP A 169 20.04 18.83 12.82
C ASP A 169 20.49 19.17 14.26
N ARG A 170 21.42 18.38 14.80
CA ARG A 170 21.96 18.53 16.17
C ARG A 170 22.71 19.84 16.39
N ASP A 171 23.19 20.44 15.31
CA ASP A 171 23.96 21.68 15.32
C ASP A 171 23.08 22.94 15.18
N VAL A 172 21.75 22.77 15.09
CA VAL A 172 20.79 23.87 14.97
C VAL A 172 20.17 24.18 16.33
N ASP A 173 20.11 25.46 16.69
CA ASP A 173 19.48 25.90 17.93
C ASP A 173 17.98 25.56 17.96
N LEU A 174 17.44 25.30 19.15
CA LEU A 174 16.08 24.80 19.32
C LEU A 174 15.03 25.76 18.72
N ASP A 175 15.20 27.06 18.91
CA ASP A 175 14.30 28.09 18.37
C ASP A 175 14.35 28.17 16.84
N GLU A 176 15.53 28.02 16.26
CA GLU A 176 15.71 27.91 14.80
C GLU A 176 15.07 26.63 14.25
N ALA A 177 15.24 25.49 14.92
CA ALA A 177 14.63 24.22 14.54
C ALA A 177 13.09 24.30 14.58
N VAL A 178 12.51 24.88 15.64
CA VAL A 178 11.07 25.09 15.77
C VAL A 178 10.54 26.03 14.67
N THR A 179 11.25 27.13 14.41
CA THR A 179 10.88 28.09 13.37
C THR A 179 10.88 27.43 11.99
N SER A 180 11.91 26.63 11.69
CA SER A 180 12.04 25.87 10.45
C SER A 180 10.94 24.83 10.26
N LEU A 181 10.57 24.11 11.33
CA LEU A 181 9.46 23.15 11.31
C LEU A 181 8.10 23.82 11.06
N ILE A 182 7.83 24.96 11.70
CA ILE A 182 6.59 25.73 11.48
C ILE A 182 6.51 26.23 10.04
N TRP A 183 7.60 26.78 9.52
CA TRP A 183 7.67 27.22 8.12
C TRP A 183 7.42 26.06 7.16
N TRP A 184 8.06 24.91 7.40
CA TRP A 184 7.87 23.72 6.57
C TRP A 184 6.43 23.20 6.61
N ALA A 185 5.81 23.17 7.79
CA ALA A 185 4.41 22.79 7.95
C ALA A 185 3.48 23.71 7.14
N ARG A 186 3.68 25.03 7.22
CA ARG A 186 2.91 26.02 6.43
C ARG A 186 3.13 25.88 4.93
N TYR A 187 4.36 25.61 4.50
CA TYR A 187 4.66 25.35 3.10
C TYR A 187 3.91 24.11 2.61
N LYS A 188 3.91 23.02 3.38
CA LYS A 188 3.20 21.78 3.05
C LYS A 188 1.69 21.94 3.03
N GLU A 189 1.15 22.69 3.98
CA GLU A 189 -0.27 23.04 4.01
C GLU A 189 -0.67 23.83 2.75
N LYS A 190 0.12 24.84 2.37
CA LYS A 190 -0.13 25.60 1.13
C LYS A 190 -0.06 24.72 -0.12
N GLN A 191 0.90 23.80 -0.20
CA GLN A 191 0.98 22.82 -1.30
C GLN A 191 -0.28 21.95 -1.35
N PHE A 192 -0.69 21.38 -0.21
CA PHE A 192 -1.88 20.55 -0.12
C PHE A 192 -3.14 21.29 -0.55
N THR A 193 -3.37 22.49 -0.04
CA THR A 193 -4.51 23.33 -0.43
C THR A 193 -4.49 23.67 -1.91
N THR A 194 -3.32 23.99 -2.47
CA THR A 194 -3.17 24.25 -3.90
C THR A 194 -3.55 23.03 -4.74
N ASP A 195 -3.03 21.85 -4.38
CA ASP A 195 -3.32 20.60 -5.08
C ASP A 195 -4.81 20.24 -4.99
N LEU A 196 -5.42 20.43 -3.82
CA LEU A 196 -6.85 20.23 -3.61
C LEU A 196 -7.69 21.17 -4.49
N CYS A 197 -7.32 22.46 -4.56
CA CYS A 197 -8.02 23.43 -5.42
C CYS A 197 -7.88 23.14 -6.92
N ARG A 198 -6.85 22.40 -7.35
CA ARG A 198 -6.64 22.02 -8.76
C ARG A 198 -7.49 20.83 -9.19
N VAL A 199 -8.00 20.02 -8.26
CA VAL A 199 -8.92 18.91 -8.54
C VAL A 199 -10.11 19.44 -9.34
N GLY A 200 -10.42 18.81 -10.47
CA GLY A 200 -11.52 19.21 -11.33
C GLY A 200 -11.34 20.49 -12.15
N ARG A 201 -10.27 21.28 -11.92
CA ARG A 201 -10.04 22.56 -12.63
C ARG A 201 -9.11 22.43 -13.83
N VAL A 202 -8.16 21.50 -13.78
CA VAL A 202 -7.22 21.26 -14.89
C VAL A 202 -7.80 20.19 -15.80
N VAL A 203 -8.56 20.61 -16.80
CA VAL A 203 -9.25 19.75 -17.76
C VAL A 203 -8.48 19.72 -19.08
N ASP A 204 -8.16 18.52 -19.58
CA ASP A 204 -7.56 18.34 -20.90
C ASP A 204 -8.68 18.31 -21.94
N THR A 205 -8.98 19.47 -22.52
CA THR A 205 -10.12 19.65 -23.44
C THR A 205 -10.09 18.75 -24.68
N VAL A 206 -8.95 18.12 -24.98
CA VAL A 206 -8.78 17.23 -26.15
C VAL A 206 -9.24 15.80 -25.87
N ARG A 207 -9.27 15.36 -24.61
CA ARG A 207 -9.52 13.94 -24.24
C ARG A 207 -10.99 13.58 -24.01
N HIS A 208 -11.89 14.56 -23.94
CA HIS A 208 -13.22 14.34 -23.36
C HIS A 208 -14.36 14.39 -24.39
N THR A 209 -14.34 13.49 -25.38
CA THR A 209 -15.45 13.37 -26.35
C THR A 209 -16.70 12.71 -25.76
N ASN A 210 -16.54 11.92 -24.69
CA ASN A 210 -17.67 11.29 -23.99
C ASN A 210 -18.23 12.19 -22.86
N PRO A 211 -19.55 12.47 -22.82
CA PRO A 211 -20.15 13.34 -21.81
C PRO A 211 -20.00 12.87 -20.36
N VAL A 212 -19.94 11.56 -20.10
CA VAL A 212 -19.74 11.00 -18.76
C VAL A 212 -18.31 11.27 -18.29
N LEU A 213 -17.32 10.97 -19.13
CA LEU A 213 -15.92 11.23 -18.83
C LEU A 213 -15.64 12.73 -18.67
N ALA A 214 -16.26 13.58 -19.50
CA ALA A 214 -16.15 15.04 -19.38
C ALA A 214 -16.62 15.56 -18.01
N ARG A 215 -17.74 15.04 -17.48
CA ARG A 215 -18.22 15.39 -16.13
C ARG A 215 -17.29 14.87 -15.04
N LEU A 216 -16.79 13.64 -15.17
CA LEU A 216 -15.87 13.06 -14.20
C LEU A 216 -14.56 13.85 -14.12
N ALA A 217 -14.03 14.30 -15.25
CA ALA A 217 -12.83 15.15 -15.31
C ALA A 217 -12.94 16.45 -14.51
N GLN A 218 -14.16 16.93 -14.26
CA GLN A 218 -14.42 18.16 -13.48
C GLN A 218 -14.55 17.92 -11.97
N ILE A 219 -14.59 16.67 -11.51
CA ILE A 219 -14.80 16.36 -10.08
C ILE A 219 -13.68 15.50 -9.48
N VAL A 220 -12.83 14.89 -10.30
CA VAL A 220 -11.68 14.09 -9.83
C VAL A 220 -10.35 14.71 -10.22
N SER A 221 -9.28 14.22 -9.59
CA SER A 221 -7.91 14.60 -9.99
C SER A 221 -7.54 13.96 -11.33
N LYS A 222 -6.60 14.55 -12.06
CA LYS A 222 -6.08 13.96 -13.32
C LYS A 222 -5.63 12.50 -13.15
N HIS A 223 -5.03 12.17 -12.01
CA HIS A 223 -4.61 10.79 -11.72
C HIS A 223 -5.81 9.84 -11.61
N ALA A 224 -6.83 10.21 -10.84
CA ALA A 224 -8.05 9.41 -10.71
C ALA A 224 -8.81 9.32 -12.05
N TYR A 225 -8.87 10.41 -12.80
CA TYR A 225 -9.48 10.44 -14.13
C TYR A 225 -8.85 9.40 -15.06
N ASN A 226 -7.51 9.37 -15.15
CA ASN A 226 -6.82 8.41 -16.02
C ASN A 226 -7.16 6.96 -15.68
N ILE A 227 -7.31 6.63 -14.39
CA ILE A 227 -7.71 5.29 -13.96
C ILE A 227 -9.15 4.99 -14.39
N ILE A 228 -10.06 5.93 -14.17
CA ILE A 228 -11.47 5.79 -14.56
C ILE A 228 -11.61 5.66 -16.09
N GLU A 229 -10.84 6.43 -16.87
CA GLU A 229 -10.85 6.37 -18.33
C GLU A 229 -10.44 4.98 -18.84
N GLU A 230 -9.43 4.36 -18.25
CA GLU A 230 -9.04 2.97 -18.58
C GLU A 230 -10.12 1.96 -18.21
N GLU A 231 -10.73 2.09 -17.04
CA GLU A 231 -11.87 1.24 -16.64
C GLU A 231 -13.07 1.41 -17.57
N PHE A 232 -13.35 2.64 -17.99
CA PHE A 232 -14.45 2.97 -18.89
C PHE A 232 -14.25 2.36 -20.28
N LYS A 233 -13.03 2.44 -20.84
CA LYS A 233 -12.69 1.80 -22.13
C LYS A 233 -12.97 0.31 -22.11
N VAL A 234 -12.68 -0.35 -20.99
CA VAL A 234 -12.99 -1.78 -20.84
C VAL A 234 -14.49 -1.96 -20.71
N ALA A 235 -15.19 -1.21 -19.86
CA ALA A 235 -16.64 -1.37 -19.65
C ALA A 235 -17.46 -1.25 -20.95
N VAL A 236 -17.09 -0.33 -21.85
CA VAL A 236 -17.80 -0.13 -23.13
C VAL A 236 -17.33 -1.08 -24.24
N SER A 237 -16.27 -1.86 -24.01
CA SER A 237 -15.83 -2.86 -24.98
C SER A 237 -16.87 -3.97 -25.07
N PRO A 238 -17.31 -4.34 -26.29
CA PRO A 238 -18.11 -5.54 -26.49
C PRO A 238 -17.41 -6.75 -25.88
N GLN A 239 -18.19 -7.71 -25.34
CA GLN A 239 -17.69 -8.99 -24.82
C GLN A 239 -16.84 -8.90 -23.54
N THR A 240 -16.92 -7.80 -22.79
CA THR A 240 -16.18 -7.68 -21.51
C THR A 240 -16.68 -8.63 -20.42
N TYR A 241 -17.98 -8.92 -20.43
CA TYR A 241 -18.62 -9.85 -19.50
C TYR A 241 -19.39 -10.89 -20.29
N ASP A 242 -19.18 -12.15 -19.92
CA ASP A 242 -19.80 -13.31 -20.56
C ASP A 242 -21.23 -13.51 -20.02
N THR A 243 -21.42 -13.34 -18.72
CA THR A 243 -22.71 -13.49 -18.05
C THR A 243 -22.91 -12.49 -16.91
N VAL A 244 -24.16 -12.12 -16.67
CA VAL A 244 -24.59 -11.34 -15.50
C VAL A 244 -25.65 -12.16 -14.76
N GLU A 245 -25.32 -12.63 -13.57
CA GLU A 245 -26.21 -13.39 -12.70
C GLU A 245 -26.83 -12.48 -11.66
N ARG A 246 -28.17 -12.53 -11.53
CA ARG A 246 -28.88 -11.78 -10.49
C ARG A 246 -28.98 -12.61 -9.22
N GLY A 247 -28.33 -12.14 -8.16
CA GLY A 247 -28.40 -12.71 -6.83
C GLY A 247 -29.53 -12.11 -5.98
N LEU A 248 -29.59 -12.56 -4.71
CA LEU A 248 -30.49 -12.02 -3.70
C LEU A 248 -30.05 -10.61 -3.26
N ASN A 249 -30.99 -9.81 -2.73
CA ASN A 249 -30.75 -8.47 -2.18
C ASN A 249 -30.10 -7.50 -3.17
N GLU A 250 -30.59 -7.47 -4.41
CA GLU A 250 -30.10 -6.58 -5.48
C GLU A 250 -28.60 -6.73 -5.79
N LYS A 251 -28.01 -7.89 -5.48
CA LYS A 251 -26.64 -8.20 -5.88
C LYS A 251 -26.60 -8.77 -7.28
N PHE A 252 -25.57 -8.43 -8.04
CA PHE A 252 -25.30 -9.01 -9.35
C PHE A 252 -23.89 -9.55 -9.38
N ALA A 253 -23.69 -10.74 -9.94
CA ALA A 253 -22.38 -11.29 -10.23
C ALA A 253 -22.10 -11.13 -11.73
N LEU A 254 -21.05 -10.39 -12.07
CA LEU A 254 -20.56 -10.26 -13.44
C LEU A 254 -19.41 -11.24 -13.62
N HIS A 255 -19.54 -12.09 -14.63
CA HIS A 255 -18.52 -13.07 -14.98
C HIS A 255 -17.81 -12.62 -16.25
N SER A 256 -16.48 -12.71 -16.23
CA SER A 256 -15.62 -12.67 -17.40
C SER A 256 -14.76 -13.92 -17.42
N GLU A 257 -14.10 -14.18 -18.55
CA GLU A 257 -13.22 -15.33 -18.79
C GLU A 257 -12.32 -15.70 -17.60
N ASN A 258 -11.81 -14.69 -16.87
CA ASN A 258 -10.85 -14.89 -15.78
C ASN A 258 -11.33 -14.43 -14.40
N THR A 259 -12.47 -13.74 -14.29
CA THR A 259 -12.88 -13.13 -13.01
C THR A 259 -14.38 -13.10 -12.81
N THR A 260 -14.80 -13.24 -11.56
CA THR A 260 -16.18 -12.94 -11.14
C THR A 260 -16.16 -11.76 -10.18
N CYS A 261 -16.98 -10.74 -10.45
CA CYS A 261 -17.12 -9.57 -9.59
C CYS A 261 -18.56 -9.44 -9.12
N VAL A 262 -18.74 -9.28 -7.82
CA VAL A 262 -20.05 -8.98 -7.24
C VAL A 262 -20.22 -7.46 -7.14
N ILE A 263 -21.39 -6.98 -7.54
CA ILE A 263 -21.84 -5.60 -7.34
C ILE A 263 -23.09 -5.58 -6.45
N ASP A 264 -23.18 -4.52 -5.65
CA ASP A 264 -24.36 -4.16 -4.89
C ASP A 264 -25.19 -3.17 -5.72
N GLY A 265 -26.36 -3.59 -6.20
CA GLY A 265 -27.22 -2.81 -7.08
C GLY A 265 -27.97 -1.66 -6.39
N ALA A 266 -28.10 -1.71 -5.07
CA ALA A 266 -28.69 -0.62 -4.30
C ALA A 266 -27.72 0.57 -4.20
N THR A 267 -26.43 0.29 -4.04
CA THR A 267 -25.40 1.30 -3.82
C THR A 267 -24.48 1.53 -5.02
N TRP A 268 -24.62 0.73 -6.08
CA TRP A 268 -23.72 0.69 -7.24
C TRP A 268 -22.25 0.58 -6.86
N LYS A 269 -21.97 -0.19 -5.81
CA LYS A 269 -20.60 -0.47 -5.34
C LYS A 269 -20.16 -1.84 -5.83
N SER A 270 -18.97 -1.88 -6.43
CA SER A 270 -18.31 -3.15 -6.72
C SER A 270 -17.44 -3.61 -5.57
N PHE A 271 -17.27 -4.92 -5.47
CA PHE A 271 -16.36 -5.55 -4.54
C PHE A 271 -15.03 -5.97 -5.19
N CYS A 272 -14.71 -5.43 -6.39
CA CYS A 272 -13.40 -5.65 -7.00
C CYS A 272 -12.30 -4.87 -6.27
N MET A 273 -11.05 -5.28 -6.49
CA MET A 273 -9.86 -4.62 -5.92
C MET A 273 -9.87 -3.11 -6.14
N LEU A 274 -10.19 -2.63 -7.35
CA LEU A 274 -10.18 -1.20 -7.65
C LEU A 274 -11.23 -0.43 -6.86
N GLY A 275 -12.48 -0.90 -6.84
CA GLY A 275 -13.58 -0.26 -6.12
C GLY A 275 -13.34 -0.22 -4.61
N ARG A 276 -12.84 -1.31 -4.04
CA ARG A 276 -12.54 -1.41 -2.60
C ARG A 276 -11.34 -0.57 -2.18
N THR A 277 -10.22 -0.70 -2.89
CA THR A 277 -8.94 -0.09 -2.49
C THR A 277 -8.82 1.37 -2.88
N ARG A 278 -9.35 1.76 -4.04
CA ARG A 278 -9.21 3.14 -4.58
C ARG A 278 -10.45 4.00 -4.41
N LYS A 279 -11.61 3.41 -4.08
CA LYS A 279 -12.90 4.13 -3.97
C LYS A 279 -13.25 4.92 -5.23
N LEU A 280 -12.81 4.43 -6.39
CA LEU A 280 -13.13 4.97 -7.70
C LEU A 280 -14.19 4.08 -8.37
N PRO A 281 -15.02 4.64 -9.27
CA PRO A 281 -15.84 3.84 -10.16
C PRO A 281 -14.96 2.82 -10.91
N CYS A 282 -15.41 1.57 -10.99
CA CYS A 282 -14.73 0.52 -11.75
C CYS A 282 -15.59 0.07 -12.92
N ARG A 283 -15.00 -0.66 -13.86
CA ARG A 283 -15.66 -1.20 -15.04
C ARG A 283 -16.97 -1.98 -14.79
N HIS A 284 -17.11 -2.62 -13.61
CA HIS A 284 -18.27 -3.45 -13.27
C HIS A 284 -19.56 -2.67 -12.96
N VAL A 285 -19.47 -1.36 -12.77
CA VAL A 285 -20.61 -0.48 -12.40
C VAL A 285 -20.75 0.72 -13.35
N MET A 286 -20.06 0.66 -14.50
CA MET A 286 -20.06 1.70 -15.54
C MET A 286 -20.97 1.34 -16.70
#